data_AF-A0A7C5WRA4-F1
#
_entry.id   AF-A0A7C5WRA4-F1
#
_cell.length_a   1.000
_cell.length_b   1.000
_cell.length_c   1.000
_cell.angle_alpha   90.00
_cell.angle_beta   90.00
_cell.angle_gamma   90.00
#
_symmetry.space_group_name_H-M   'P 1'
#
loop_
_entity.id
_entity.type
_entity.pdbx_description
1 polymer ?
#
loop_
_entity_poly.entity_id
_entity_poly.type
_entity_poly.pdbx_seq_one_letter_code
_entity_poly.pdbx_strand_id
1 'polypeptide(L)'
;MTTSEERKSLFAKRDLVLKLQEIAINKGVSLYSLVNSVFENYIKLYESGIDLEEALELVKLLSRARSAGFILIPENTWYTVVGLTSSTLDTTSTEWRDLGTLVAKYFSETFSENVLTAFSKLLEYMGVREVIIRESEDSVEVKTAGFRLHYSYSSLLARFIEGFLVGLGYTITILDVNEGVITVKARKEVRSSDY
;
A
#
# COMPACT_ATOMS: atom_id res chain seq x y z
N MET A 1 38.20 -6.71 -26.24
CA MET A 1 38.06 -8.17 -26.26
C MET A 1 36.58 -8.49 -26.21
N THR A 2 36.05 -9.04 -27.29
CA THR A 2 34.65 -9.47 -27.40
C THR A 2 34.50 -10.78 -26.64
N THR A 3 33.98 -10.72 -25.41
CA THR A 3 33.53 -11.91 -24.69
C THR A 3 32.40 -12.54 -25.48
N SER A 4 32.65 -13.67 -26.15
CA SER A 4 31.57 -14.52 -26.65
C SER A 4 30.69 -14.92 -25.47
N GLU A 5 29.37 -14.75 -25.57
CA GLU A 5 28.44 -15.16 -24.51
C GLU A 5 28.51 -16.69 -24.30
N GLU A 6 29.38 -17.11 -23.39
CA GLU A 6 29.56 -18.50 -23.00
C GLU A 6 28.28 -19.00 -22.34
N ARG A 7 27.67 -20.04 -22.91
CA ARG A 7 26.41 -20.59 -22.41
C ARG A 7 26.68 -21.60 -21.30
N LYS A 8 25.94 -21.48 -20.18
CA LYS A 8 25.93 -22.47 -19.10
C LYS A 8 24.55 -23.08 -18.93
N SER A 9 24.53 -24.36 -18.57
CA SER A 9 23.27 -25.07 -18.24
C SER A 9 22.86 -24.77 -16.80
N LEU A 10 21.57 -24.52 -16.59
CA LEU A 10 20.96 -24.32 -15.27
C LEU A 10 19.81 -25.30 -15.10
N PHE A 11 19.68 -25.86 -13.89
CA PHE A 11 18.60 -26.77 -13.55
C PHE A 11 17.44 -25.97 -12.93
N ALA A 12 16.24 -26.19 -13.43
CA ALA A 12 15.01 -25.55 -12.94
C ALA A 12 13.86 -26.56 -12.95
N LYS A 13 12.83 -26.31 -12.13
CA LYS A 13 11.64 -27.16 -12.11
C LYS A 13 10.96 -27.14 -13.48
N ARG A 14 10.55 -28.33 -13.98
CA ARG A 14 10.00 -28.49 -15.32
C ARG A 14 8.76 -27.63 -15.56
N ASP A 15 7.85 -27.56 -14.59
CA ASP A 15 6.62 -26.76 -14.67
C ASP A 15 6.91 -25.26 -14.83
N LEU A 16 7.93 -24.74 -14.13
CA LEU A 16 8.36 -23.34 -14.29
C LEU A 16 8.97 -23.09 -15.68
N VAL A 17 9.78 -24.02 -16.19
CA VAL A 17 10.36 -23.91 -17.53
C VAL A 17 9.27 -23.89 -18.60
N LEU A 18 8.26 -24.75 -18.48
CA LEU A 18 7.12 -24.78 -19.40
C LEU A 18 6.34 -23.47 -19.38
N LYS A 19 6.07 -22.91 -18.19
CA LYS A 19 5.42 -21.59 -18.07
C LYS A 19 6.26 -20.46 -18.69
N LEU A 20 7.58 -20.48 -18.50
CA LEU A 20 8.48 -19.50 -19.12
C LEU A 20 8.51 -19.65 -20.65
N GLN A 21 8.40 -20.87 -21.18
CA GLN A 21 8.28 -21.10 -22.62
C GLN A 21 6.98 -20.49 -23.18
N GLU A 22 5.84 -20.69 -22.52
CA GLU A 22 4.57 -20.07 -22.91
C GLU A 22 4.66 -18.53 -22.90
N ILE A 23 5.26 -17.96 -21.85
CA ILE A 23 5.47 -16.50 -21.76
C ILE A 23 6.38 -16.00 -22.90
N ALA A 24 7.45 -16.73 -23.22
CA ALA A 24 8.37 -16.37 -24.29
C ALA A 24 7.67 -16.37 -25.66
N ILE A 25 6.86 -17.40 -25.94
CA ILE A 25 6.04 -17.51 -27.16
C ILE A 25 5.09 -16.31 -27.26
N ASN A 26 4.35 -16.02 -26.18
CA ASN A 26 3.40 -14.90 -26.14
C ASN A 26 4.07 -13.53 -26.34
N LYS A 27 5.33 -13.39 -25.91
CA LYS A 27 6.13 -12.17 -26.09
C LYS A 27 6.90 -12.13 -27.42
N GLY A 28 6.88 -13.18 -28.23
CA GLY A 28 7.63 -13.26 -29.48
C GLY A 28 9.15 -13.31 -29.30
N VAL A 29 9.64 -13.80 -28.15
CA VAL A 29 11.08 -13.89 -27.82
C VAL A 29 11.51 -15.34 -27.59
N SER A 30 12.82 -15.61 -27.66
CA SER A 30 13.34 -16.94 -27.30
C SER A 30 13.33 -17.14 -25.78
N LEU A 31 13.18 -18.39 -25.33
CA LEU A 31 13.31 -18.73 -23.91
C LEU A 31 14.67 -18.27 -23.34
N TYR A 32 15.74 -18.40 -24.12
CA TYR A 32 17.09 -17.95 -23.73
C TYR A 32 17.13 -16.45 -23.43
N SER A 33 16.60 -15.62 -24.35
CA SER A 33 16.54 -14.17 -24.16
C SER A 33 15.66 -13.78 -22.98
N LEU A 34 14.51 -14.44 -22.80
CA LEU A 34 13.64 -14.21 -21.64
C LEU A 34 14.35 -14.51 -20.32
N VAL A 35 15.01 -15.67 -20.22
CA VAL A 35 15.69 -16.09 -18.98
C VAL A 35 16.87 -15.18 -18.64
N ASN A 36 17.69 -14.80 -19.61
CA ASN A 36 18.77 -13.84 -19.37
C ASN A 36 18.23 -12.48 -18.91
N SER A 37 17.16 -11.99 -19.55
CA SER A 37 16.51 -10.75 -19.11
C SER A 37 16.00 -10.84 -17.66
N VAL A 38 15.44 -11.98 -17.25
CA VAL A 38 15.03 -12.20 -15.85
C VAL A 38 16.23 -12.14 -14.91
N PHE A 39 17.33 -12.81 -15.24
CA PHE A 39 18.55 -12.79 -14.41
C PHE A 39 19.16 -11.40 -14.31
N GLU A 40 19.28 -10.68 -15.43
CA GLU A 40 19.79 -9.31 -15.44
C GLU A 40 18.94 -8.38 -14.58
N ASN A 41 17.61 -8.47 -14.67
CA ASN A 41 16.72 -7.64 -13.87
C ASN A 41 16.78 -8.00 -12.37
N TYR A 42 16.91 -9.29 -12.04
CA TYR A 42 17.10 -9.71 -10.65
C TYR A 42 18.42 -9.18 -10.07
N ILE A 43 19.51 -9.27 -10.83
CA ILE A 43 20.81 -8.73 -10.41
C ILE A 43 20.73 -7.22 -10.21
N LYS A 44 20.10 -6.47 -11.13
CA LYS A 44 19.91 -5.01 -10.99
C LYS A 44 19.12 -4.62 -9.74
N LEU A 45 18.07 -5.37 -9.41
CA LEU A 45 17.30 -5.15 -8.18
C LEU A 45 18.18 -5.37 -6.95
N TYR A 46 18.88 -6.50 -6.89
CA TYR A 46 19.78 -6.84 -5.80
C TYR A 46 20.89 -5.80 -5.61
N GLU A 47 21.55 -5.37 -6.69
CA GLU A 47 22.59 -4.34 -6.67
C GLU A 47 22.06 -2.96 -6.24
N SER A 48 20.77 -2.70 -6.45
CA SER A 48 20.08 -1.49 -5.99
C SER A 48 19.60 -1.59 -4.54
N GLY A 49 19.85 -2.71 -3.85
CA GLY A 49 19.37 -2.96 -2.49
C GLY A 49 17.87 -3.18 -2.41
N ILE A 50 17.22 -3.53 -3.53
CA ILE A 50 15.77 -3.77 -3.61
C ILE A 50 15.53 -5.28 -3.67
N ASP A 51 14.70 -5.78 -2.77
CA ASP A 51 14.27 -7.17 -2.80
C ASP A 51 13.20 -7.42 -3.89
N LEU A 52 13.24 -8.58 -4.55
CA LEU A 52 12.31 -8.90 -5.63
C LEU A 52 10.87 -9.07 -5.11
N GLU A 53 10.68 -9.67 -3.94
CA GLU A 53 9.36 -9.85 -3.35
C GLU A 53 8.77 -8.50 -2.95
N GLU A 54 9.58 -7.64 -2.32
CA GLU A 54 9.21 -6.25 -1.99
C GLU A 54 8.79 -5.46 -3.26
N ALA A 55 9.56 -5.57 -4.35
CA ALA A 55 9.23 -4.91 -5.61
C ALA A 55 7.90 -5.41 -6.21
N LEU A 56 7.63 -6.71 -6.12
CA LEU A 56 6.37 -7.30 -6.60
C LEU A 56 5.18 -6.85 -5.75
N GLU A 57 5.34 -6.74 -4.44
CA GLU A 57 4.31 -6.22 -3.54
C GLU A 57 4.00 -4.74 -3.84
N LEU A 58 5.03 -3.92 -4.01
CA LEU A 58 4.90 -2.51 -4.39
C LEU A 58 4.12 -2.34 -5.70
N VAL A 59 4.49 -3.09 -6.75
CA VAL A 59 3.78 -3.02 -8.04
C VAL A 59 2.31 -3.40 -7.90
N LYS A 60 2.00 -4.44 -7.13
CA LYS A 60 0.61 -4.83 -6.84
C LYS A 60 -0.12 -3.71 -6.11
N LEU A 61 0.49 -3.12 -5.10
CA LEU A 61 -0.11 -2.03 -4.32
C LEU A 61 -0.37 -0.79 -5.19
N LEU A 62 0.61 -0.34 -5.99
CA LEU A 62 0.45 0.82 -6.87
C LEU A 62 -0.63 0.60 -7.94
N SER A 63 -0.67 -0.60 -8.54
CA SER A 63 -1.72 -0.96 -9.50
C SER A 63 -3.11 -0.86 -8.87
N ARG A 64 -3.24 -1.34 -7.63
CA ARG A 64 -4.49 -1.31 -6.85
C ARG A 64 -4.88 0.11 -6.44
N ALA A 65 -3.94 0.89 -5.91
CA ALA A 65 -4.15 2.28 -5.56
C ALA A 65 -4.64 3.07 -6.78
N ARG A 66 -4.03 2.85 -7.95
CA ARG A 66 -4.48 3.45 -9.21
C ARG A 66 -5.92 3.06 -9.57
N SER A 67 -6.30 1.79 -9.42
CA SER A 67 -7.69 1.34 -9.63
C SER A 67 -8.67 1.96 -8.64
N ALA A 68 -8.21 2.30 -7.43
CA ALA A 68 -8.99 3.02 -6.41
C ALA A 68 -9.00 4.55 -6.61
N GLY A 69 -8.47 5.06 -7.72
CA GLY A 69 -8.48 6.49 -8.06
C GLY A 69 -7.29 7.30 -7.52
N PHE A 70 -6.29 6.66 -6.91
CA PHE A 70 -5.10 7.35 -6.45
C PHE A 70 -4.21 7.76 -7.63
N ILE A 71 -3.58 8.93 -7.50
CA ILE A 71 -2.61 9.46 -8.46
C ILE A 71 -1.34 9.92 -7.73
N LEU A 72 -0.22 10.00 -8.46
CA LEU A 72 1.02 10.56 -7.94
C LEU A 72 0.99 12.08 -8.03
N ILE A 73 1.26 12.75 -6.92
CA ILE A 73 1.32 14.21 -6.81
C ILE A 73 2.58 14.60 -6.03
N PRO A 74 3.33 15.66 -6.44
CA PRO A 74 4.42 16.18 -5.64
C PRO A 74 3.93 16.63 -4.24
N GLU A 75 4.54 16.08 -3.20
CA GLU A 75 4.13 16.24 -1.79
C GLU A 75 3.91 17.71 -1.39
N ASN A 76 4.88 18.59 -1.67
CA ASN A 76 4.77 20.01 -1.31
C ASN A 76 3.63 20.73 -2.03
N THR A 77 3.38 20.38 -3.30
CA THR A 77 2.27 20.94 -4.07
C THR A 77 0.94 20.49 -3.49
N TRP A 78 0.85 19.20 -3.10
CA TRP A 78 -0.34 18.66 -2.46
C TRP A 78 -0.63 19.37 -1.13
N TYR A 79 0.36 19.54 -0.25
CA TYR A 79 0.16 20.25 1.02
C TYR A 79 -0.25 21.71 0.82
N THR A 80 0.30 22.36 -0.20
CA THR A 80 -0.11 23.73 -0.56
C THR A 80 -1.58 23.76 -0.95
N VAL A 81 -2.04 22.85 -1.83
CA VAL A 81 -3.44 22.76 -2.24
C VAL A 81 -4.35 22.48 -1.04
N VAL A 82 -4.00 21.51 -0.20
CA VAL A 82 -4.77 21.18 1.00
C VAL A 82 -4.83 22.35 1.99
N GLY A 83 -3.72 23.08 2.17
CA GLY A 83 -3.67 24.28 3.01
C GLY A 83 -4.60 25.39 2.53
N LEU A 84 -4.80 25.52 1.22
CA LEU A 84 -5.72 26.50 0.61
C LEU A 84 -7.20 26.10 0.76
N THR A 85 -7.50 24.82 1.00
CA THR A 85 -8.88 24.31 1.15
C THR A 85 -9.48 24.46 2.55
N SER A 86 -8.91 25.34 3.40
CA SER A 86 -9.36 25.51 4.78
C SER A 86 -10.84 25.88 4.92
N SER A 87 -11.43 26.55 3.93
CA SER A 87 -12.85 26.90 3.88
C SER A 87 -13.79 25.76 3.48
N THR A 88 -13.27 24.63 2.96
CA THR A 88 -14.06 23.46 2.54
C THR A 88 -13.68 22.18 3.29
N LEU A 89 -12.92 22.32 4.38
CA LEU A 89 -12.37 21.22 5.17
C LEU A 89 -13.42 20.18 5.59
N ASP A 90 -14.66 20.58 5.89
CA ASP A 90 -15.73 19.67 6.31
C ASP A 90 -16.19 18.74 5.18
N THR A 91 -16.38 19.28 3.97
CA THR A 91 -16.76 18.49 2.79
C THR A 91 -15.63 17.54 2.40
N THR A 92 -14.40 18.06 2.31
CA THR A 92 -13.20 17.27 1.99
C THR A 92 -12.97 16.17 3.04
N SER A 93 -13.24 16.44 4.32
CA SER A 93 -13.12 15.46 5.40
C SER A 93 -14.07 14.26 5.22
N THR A 94 -15.30 14.51 4.76
CA THR A 94 -16.28 13.45 4.47
C THR A 94 -15.82 12.59 3.31
N GLU A 95 -15.36 13.20 2.22
CA GLU A 95 -14.83 12.47 1.05
C GLU A 95 -13.63 11.59 1.41
N TRP A 96 -12.73 12.08 2.27
CA TRP A 96 -11.59 11.31 2.76
C TRP A 96 -12.02 10.11 3.62
N ARG A 97 -13.04 10.28 4.46
CA ARG A 97 -13.62 9.19 5.25
C ARG A 97 -14.31 8.15 4.35
N ASP A 98 -15.04 8.59 3.34
CA ASP A 98 -15.72 7.70 2.40
C ASP A 98 -14.71 6.92 1.56
N LEU A 99 -13.63 7.57 1.13
CA LEU A 99 -12.51 6.92 0.44
C LEU A 99 -11.85 5.86 1.34
N GLY A 100 -11.62 6.15 2.62
CA GLY A 100 -11.13 5.17 3.59
C GLY A 100 -12.02 3.93 3.66
N THR A 101 -13.34 4.15 3.72
CA THR A 101 -14.35 3.07 3.75
C THR A 101 -14.31 2.22 2.47
N LEU A 102 -14.18 2.85 1.30
CA LEU A 102 -14.07 2.15 0.01
C LEU A 102 -12.80 1.30 -0.04
N VAL A 103 -11.67 1.83 0.42
CA VAL A 103 -10.38 1.12 0.48
C VAL A 103 -10.47 -0.08 1.43
N ALA A 104 -11.13 0.06 2.58
CA ALA A 104 -11.35 -1.04 3.51
C ALA A 104 -12.12 -2.20 2.87
N LYS A 105 -13.23 -1.89 2.17
CA LYS A 105 -13.99 -2.91 1.43
C LYS A 105 -13.10 -3.61 0.41
N TYR A 106 -12.40 -2.85 -0.44
CA TYR A 106 -11.52 -3.42 -1.46
C TYR A 106 -10.41 -4.30 -0.84
N PHE A 107 -9.81 -3.85 0.26
CA PHE A 107 -8.72 -4.58 0.91
C PHE A 107 -9.24 -5.86 1.57
N SER A 108 -10.42 -5.82 2.20
CA SER A 108 -11.03 -7.00 2.84
C SER A 108 -11.34 -8.12 1.84
N GLU A 109 -11.77 -7.79 0.63
CA GLU A 109 -12.02 -8.76 -0.45
C GLU A 109 -10.72 -9.35 -1.03
N THR A 110 -9.60 -8.63 -0.89
CA THR A 110 -8.34 -8.92 -1.60
C THR A 110 -7.23 -9.50 -0.72
N PHE A 111 -7.20 -9.16 0.57
CA PHE A 111 -6.09 -9.43 1.49
C PHE A 111 -6.56 -10.07 2.81
N SER A 112 -7.45 -11.07 2.75
CA SER A 112 -8.21 -11.61 3.89
C SER A 112 -7.48 -11.76 5.23
N GLU A 113 -6.17 -12.04 5.25
CA GLU A 113 -5.38 -12.21 6.49
C GLU A 113 -4.38 -11.08 6.79
N ASN A 114 -4.17 -10.11 5.87
CA ASN A 114 -3.12 -9.08 5.97
C ASN A 114 -3.63 -7.65 5.69
N VAL A 115 -4.93 -7.39 5.90
CA VAL A 115 -5.57 -6.11 5.57
C VAL A 115 -4.89 -4.92 6.26
N LEU A 116 -4.64 -4.99 7.56
CA LEU A 116 -4.01 -3.91 8.33
C LEU A 116 -2.54 -3.69 7.92
N THR A 117 -1.81 -4.76 7.60
CA THR A 117 -0.44 -4.66 7.09
C THR A 117 -0.39 -3.98 5.73
N ALA A 118 -1.30 -4.35 4.82
CA ALA A 118 -1.42 -3.69 3.52
C ALA A 118 -1.80 -2.21 3.68
N PHE A 119 -2.66 -1.90 4.65
CA PHE A 119 -3.05 -0.52 4.97
C PHE A 119 -1.88 0.29 5.52
N SER A 120 -1.06 -0.29 6.40
CA SER A 120 0.17 0.33 6.90
C SER A 120 1.09 0.76 5.75
N LYS A 121 1.34 -0.17 4.81
CA LYS A 121 2.14 0.12 3.61
C LYS A 121 1.51 1.24 2.77
N LEU A 122 0.19 1.24 2.58
CA LEU A 122 -0.49 2.32 1.86
C LEU A 122 -0.27 3.68 2.51
N LEU A 123 -0.39 3.78 3.85
CA LEU A 123 -0.15 5.03 4.57
C LEU A 123 1.30 5.52 4.39
N GLU A 124 2.27 4.62 4.35
CA GLU A 124 3.66 4.95 4.04
C GLU A 124 3.80 5.60 2.65
N TYR A 125 3.14 5.03 1.63
CA TYR A 125 3.10 5.64 0.29
C TYR A 125 2.32 6.95 0.22
N MET A 126 1.41 7.20 1.16
CA MET A 126 0.72 8.48 1.31
C MET A 126 1.55 9.54 2.07
N GLY A 127 2.83 9.27 2.34
CA GLY A 127 3.78 10.22 2.92
C GLY A 127 3.96 10.10 4.43
N VAL A 128 3.36 9.09 5.07
CA VAL A 128 3.60 8.82 6.49
C VAL A 128 4.95 8.12 6.65
N ARG A 129 5.80 8.59 7.57
CA ARG A 129 7.13 7.99 7.76
C ARG A 129 7.12 6.81 8.71
N GLU A 130 6.31 6.90 9.75
CA GLU A 130 6.22 5.88 10.78
C GLU A 130 4.76 5.56 11.01
N VAL A 131 4.40 4.29 10.82
CA VAL A 131 3.07 3.76 11.09
C VAL A 131 3.21 2.64 12.12
N ILE A 132 2.51 2.77 13.23
CA ILE A 132 2.44 1.76 14.28
C ILE A 132 0.99 1.32 14.38
N ILE A 133 0.72 0.06 14.05
CA ILE A 133 -0.59 -0.55 14.25
C ILE A 133 -0.46 -1.56 15.40
N ARG A 134 -1.24 -1.37 16.46
CA ARG A 134 -1.38 -2.33 17.55
C ARG A 134 -2.78 -2.91 17.49
N GLU A 135 -2.86 -4.21 17.26
CA GLU A 135 -4.12 -4.95 17.24
C GLU A 135 -4.22 -5.85 18.48
N SER A 136 -5.43 -5.96 18.98
CA SER A 136 -5.88 -6.89 20.01
C SER A 136 -7.21 -7.48 19.54
N GLU A 137 -7.72 -8.49 20.25
CA GLU A 137 -8.94 -9.22 19.86
C GLU A 137 -10.11 -8.29 19.46
N ASP A 138 -10.35 -7.25 20.27
CA ASP A 138 -11.48 -6.33 20.12
C ASP A 138 -11.08 -4.88 19.83
N SER A 139 -9.79 -4.57 19.73
CA SER A 139 -9.35 -3.18 19.56
C SER A 139 -8.15 -3.02 18.64
N VAL A 140 -8.11 -1.89 17.95
CA VAL A 140 -7.00 -1.48 17.10
C VAL A 140 -6.61 -0.05 17.43
N GLU A 141 -5.31 0.19 17.54
CA GLU A 141 -4.70 1.51 17.64
C GLU A 141 -3.81 1.72 16.41
N VAL A 142 -4.10 2.77 15.64
CA VAL A 142 -3.25 3.26 14.55
C VAL A 142 -2.60 4.55 15.02
N LYS A 143 -1.27 4.56 15.05
CA LYS A 143 -0.45 5.73 15.34
C LYS A 143 0.42 6.04 14.13
N THR A 144 0.45 7.31 13.76
CA THR A 144 1.33 7.78 12.69
C THR A 144 2.21 8.92 13.18
N ALA A 145 3.44 8.98 12.68
CA ALA A 145 4.31 10.14 12.86
C ALA A 145 4.94 10.56 11.52
N GLY A 146 5.01 11.87 11.29
CA GLY A 146 5.60 12.44 10.08
C GLY A 146 6.03 13.89 10.29
N PHE A 147 7.34 14.15 10.22
CA PHE A 147 7.97 15.46 10.43
C PHE A 147 7.58 16.56 9.40
N ARG A 148 6.75 16.25 8.40
CA ARG A 148 6.37 17.18 7.32
C ARG A 148 4.86 17.23 7.04
N LEU A 149 4.04 16.53 7.83
CA LEU A 149 2.60 16.51 7.60
C LEU A 149 1.99 17.79 8.17
N HIS A 150 1.62 18.72 7.30
CA HIS A 150 0.88 19.92 7.68
C HIS A 150 -0.41 19.53 8.41
N TYR A 151 -0.88 20.35 9.35
CA TYR A 151 -2.07 20.04 10.15
C TYR A 151 -3.30 19.68 9.28
N SER A 152 -3.58 20.47 8.24
CA SER A 152 -4.70 20.23 7.33
C SER A 152 -4.63 18.85 6.66
N TYR A 153 -3.44 18.41 6.26
CA TYR A 153 -3.26 17.08 5.68
C TYR A 153 -3.36 15.98 6.73
N SER A 154 -2.81 16.20 7.93
CA SER A 154 -2.92 15.27 9.06
C SER A 154 -4.39 15.03 9.43
N SER A 155 -5.21 16.08 9.43
CA SER A 155 -6.65 16.00 9.69
C SER A 155 -7.40 15.19 8.64
N LEU A 156 -7.11 15.41 7.35
CA LEU A 156 -7.70 14.61 6.26
C LEU A 156 -7.27 13.14 6.34
N LEU A 157 -5.98 12.88 6.55
CA LEU A 157 -5.46 11.54 6.69
C LEU A 157 -6.08 10.81 7.90
N ALA A 158 -6.32 11.52 9.00
CA ALA A 158 -7.02 10.97 10.16
C ALA A 158 -8.46 10.54 9.82
N ARG A 159 -9.19 11.32 8.99
CA ARG A 159 -10.53 10.92 8.50
C ARG A 159 -10.46 9.70 7.58
N PHE A 160 -9.42 9.58 6.76
CA PHE A 160 -9.22 8.41 5.93
C PHE A 160 -8.94 7.15 6.76
N ILE A 161 -8.09 7.25 7.80
CA ILE A 161 -7.86 6.15 8.75
C ILE A 161 -9.15 5.80 9.50
N GLU A 162 -9.91 6.81 9.94
CA GLU A 162 -11.22 6.64 10.56
C GLU A 162 -12.16 5.82 9.65
N GLY A 163 -12.35 6.26 8.41
CA GLY A 163 -13.20 5.60 7.43
C GLY A 163 -12.75 4.19 7.11
N PHE A 164 -11.44 3.95 7.02
CA PHE A 164 -10.90 2.61 6.80
C PHE A 164 -11.26 1.67 7.95
N LEU A 165 -11.04 2.07 9.20
CA LEU A 165 -11.39 1.25 10.36
C LEU A 165 -12.91 1.01 10.47
N VAL A 166 -13.72 2.03 10.20
CA VAL A 166 -15.18 1.90 10.15
C VAL A 166 -15.62 0.94 9.05
N GLY A 167 -15.00 1.00 7.87
CA GLY A 167 -15.26 0.07 6.77
C GLY A 167 -14.92 -1.39 7.09
N LEU A 168 -14.01 -1.62 8.05
CA LEU A 168 -13.70 -2.95 8.60
C LEU A 168 -14.63 -3.37 9.76
N GLY A 169 -15.61 -2.54 10.12
CA GLY A 169 -16.58 -2.84 11.20
C GLY A 169 -16.14 -2.40 12.59
N TYR A 170 -15.13 -1.54 12.72
CA TYR A 170 -14.75 -0.96 14.00
C TYR A 170 -15.53 0.33 14.29
N THR A 171 -15.78 0.59 15.57
CA THR A 171 -16.28 1.86 16.08
C THR A 171 -15.13 2.68 16.68
N ILE A 172 -15.02 3.93 16.25
CA ILE A 172 -13.96 4.85 16.68
C ILE A 172 -14.20 5.27 18.12
N THR A 173 -13.16 5.17 18.94
CA THR A 173 -13.18 5.54 20.36
C THR A 173 -12.30 6.75 20.66
N ILE A 174 -11.20 6.91 19.91
CA ILE A 174 -10.31 8.07 19.99
C ILE A 174 -9.90 8.45 18.56
N LEU A 175 -9.92 9.74 18.28
CA LEU A 175 -9.42 10.33 17.05
C LEU A 175 -8.72 11.64 17.41
N ASP A 176 -7.43 11.55 17.66
CA ASP A 176 -6.58 12.67 18.07
C ASP A 176 -5.62 13.04 16.93
N VAL A 177 -5.53 14.33 16.63
CA VAL A 177 -4.73 14.88 15.54
C VAL A 177 -3.92 16.05 16.07
N ASN A 178 -2.61 15.85 16.15
CA ASN A 178 -1.63 16.90 16.33
C ASN A 178 -0.84 17.08 15.03
N GLU A 179 -0.17 18.22 14.85
CA GLU A 179 0.64 18.44 13.66
C GLU A 179 1.71 17.35 13.52
N GLY A 180 1.67 16.60 12.42
CA GLY A 180 2.59 15.49 12.19
C GLY A 180 2.28 14.18 12.93
N VAL A 181 1.29 14.14 13.82
CA VAL A 181 1.00 12.96 14.65
C VAL A 181 -0.50 12.67 14.71
N ILE A 182 -0.89 11.47 14.29
CA ILE A 182 -2.28 11.00 14.34
C ILE A 182 -2.37 9.80 15.27
N THR A 183 -3.36 9.79 16.14
CA THR A 183 -3.73 8.61 16.94
C THR A 183 -5.20 8.30 16.73
N VAL A 184 -5.49 7.13 16.16
CA VAL A 184 -6.85 6.61 16.02
C VAL A 184 -6.95 5.32 16.83
N LYS A 185 -7.92 5.24 17.73
CA LYS A 185 -8.27 3.98 18.43
C LYS A 185 -9.69 3.60 18.10
N ALA A 186 -9.90 2.33 17.81
CA ALA A 186 -11.22 1.80 17.51
C ALA A 186 -11.44 0.45 18.20
N ARG A 187 -12.69 0.09 18.41
CA ARG A 187 -13.11 -1.20 18.98
C ARG A 187 -14.14 -1.88 18.10
N LYS A 188 -14.10 -3.21 17.99
CA LYS A 188 -15.18 -3.97 17.35
C LYS A 188 -16.45 -3.79 18.18
N GLU A 189 -17.59 -3.66 17.52
CA GLU A 189 -18.86 -3.83 18.22
C GLU A 189 -18.94 -5.27 18.72
N VAL A 190 -18.98 -5.45 20.05
CA VAL A 190 -19.39 -6.73 20.62
C VAL A 190 -20.83 -6.91 20.21
N ARG A 191 -21.11 -7.85 19.30
CA ARG A 191 -22.47 -8.34 19.12
C ARG A 191 -22.90 -8.90 20.47
N SER A 192 -23.76 -8.17 21.19
CA SER A 192 -24.51 -8.73 22.30
C SER A 192 -25.25 -9.93 21.73
N SER A 193 -24.78 -11.13 22.09
CA SER A 193 -25.51 -12.37 21.89
C SER A 193 -26.80 -12.20 22.68
N ASP A 194 -27.90 -11.93 21.98
CA ASP A 194 -29.23 -12.00 22.56
C ASP A 194 -29.40 -13.41 23.13
N TYR A 195 -29.50 -13.48 24.47
CA TYR A 195 -29.88 -14.67 25.23
C TYR A 195 -31.40 -14.83 25.22
#